data_AF-A0A2G5U7L8-F1
#
_entry.id   AF-A0A2G5U7L8-F1
#
_cell.length_a   1.000
_cell.length_b   1.000
_cell.length_c   1.000
_cell.angle_alpha   90.00
_cell.angle_beta   90.00
_cell.angle_gamma   90.00
#
_symmetry.space_group_name_H-M   'P 1'
#
loop_
_entity.id
_entity.type
_entity.pdbx_description
1 polymer ?
#
loop_
_entity_poly.entity_id
_entity_poly.type
_entity_poly.pdbx_seq_one_letter_code
_entity_poly.pdbx_strand_id
1 'polypeptide(L)'
;MWHIEFYKTIHLIQYIDELCEMADGKTLAIISVSDKTGLIPLAEGLVSSGLVLVASGGTAKAIRDHGINVHDVADITKFPEMLGGRVKTLHPAVHGGILARDSESDRKDLETHNISFVSVVVCNLYPFKKTVQHTNCSVEEAVENIDIGGVTLLRAAAKNHERVSVICDPADYDNILSELKSGGTTRERRQLLALKETFQDIRKSKIFQTTVFSVLNSLIMYFQTY
;
A
#
# COMPACT_ATOMS: atom_id res chain seq x y z
N MET A 1 31.51 -19.05 18.65
CA MET A 1 31.28 -17.60 18.81
C MET A 1 31.60 -16.83 17.54
N TRP A 2 32.81 -16.95 16.97
CA TRP A 2 33.23 -16.25 15.74
C TRP A 2 32.32 -16.40 14.51
N HIS A 3 31.73 -17.58 14.29
CA HIS A 3 30.82 -17.80 13.15
C HIS A 3 29.50 -17.00 13.22
N ILE A 4 29.02 -16.65 14.42
CA ILE A 4 27.74 -15.96 14.60
C ILE A 4 27.90 -14.44 14.38
N GLU A 5 29.02 -13.87 14.85
CA GLU A 5 29.34 -12.46 14.60
C GLU A 5 29.61 -12.19 13.12
N PHE A 6 30.34 -13.07 12.44
CA PHE A 6 30.63 -12.92 11.01
C PHE A 6 29.36 -12.92 10.13
N TYR A 7 28.40 -13.80 10.43
CA TYR A 7 27.10 -13.83 9.74
C TYR A 7 26.27 -12.56 10.01
N LYS A 8 26.27 -12.04 11.24
CA LYS A 8 25.60 -10.77 11.57
C LYS A 8 26.23 -9.60 10.81
N THR A 9 27.55 -9.57 10.69
CA THR A 9 28.26 -8.52 9.95
C THR A 9 27.99 -8.58 8.45
N ILE A 10 27.94 -9.78 7.85
CA ILE A 10 27.55 -9.95 6.44
C ILE A 10 26.11 -9.49 6.21
N HIS A 11 25.16 -9.92 7.04
CA HIS A 11 23.78 -9.47 6.92
C HIS A 11 23.64 -7.96 7.10
N LEU A 12 24.42 -7.36 8.00
CA LEU A 12 24.40 -5.92 8.22
C LEU A 12 24.99 -5.16 7.01
N ILE A 13 26.09 -5.65 6.43
CA ILE A 13 26.70 -5.06 5.22
C ILE A 13 25.73 -5.17 4.04
N GLN A 14 25.13 -6.34 3.83
CA GLN A 14 24.17 -6.56 2.75
C GLN A 14 22.90 -5.70 2.92
N TYR A 15 22.44 -5.52 4.17
CA TYR A 15 21.35 -4.61 4.51
C TYR A 15 21.73 -3.13 4.31
N ILE A 16 22.98 -2.74 4.61
CA ILE A 16 23.49 -1.40 4.36
C ILE A 16 23.60 -1.14 2.86
N ASP A 17 24.08 -2.11 2.07
CA ASP A 17 24.16 -2.02 0.61
C ASP A 17 22.76 -1.90 -0.02
N GLU A 18 21.77 -2.68 0.46
CA GLU A 18 20.36 -2.54 0.06
C GLU A 18 19.79 -1.16 0.40
N LEU A 19 20.09 -0.62 1.59
CA LEU A 19 19.68 0.73 1.98
C LEU A 19 20.38 1.82 1.16
N CYS A 20 21.64 1.60 0.77
CA CYS A 20 22.38 2.48 -0.13
C CYS A 20 21.82 2.43 -1.55
N GLU A 21 21.38 1.27 -2.06
CA GLU A 21 20.67 1.17 -3.34
C GLU A 21 19.32 1.91 -3.33
N MET A 22 18.63 1.97 -2.19
CA MET A 22 17.41 2.79 -2.02
C MET A 22 17.67 4.30 -2.02
N ALA A 23 18.92 4.72 -1.77
CA ALA A 23 19.34 6.11 -1.82
C ALA A 23 19.79 6.58 -3.22
N ASP A 24 20.06 5.65 -4.15
CA ASP A 24 20.65 5.91 -5.47
C ASP A 24 19.64 6.41 -6.53
N GLY A 25 18.69 7.25 -6.13
CA GLY A 25 17.69 7.84 -7.02
C GLY A 25 16.55 6.90 -7.48
N LYS A 26 16.56 5.64 -7.05
CA LYS A 26 15.44 4.71 -7.27
C LYS A 26 14.28 5.04 -6.33
N THR A 27 13.07 5.07 -6.87
CA THR A 27 11.84 5.36 -6.09
C THR A 27 11.11 4.08 -5.71
N LEU A 28 10.28 4.16 -4.67
CA LEU A 28 9.56 3.00 -4.15
C LEU A 28 8.25 2.75 -4.88
N ALA A 29 7.89 1.47 -4.99
CA ALA A 29 6.53 1.01 -5.29
C ALA A 29 5.93 0.32 -4.06
N ILE A 30 4.90 0.91 -3.47
CA ILE A 30 4.20 0.32 -2.32
C ILE A 30 3.05 -0.55 -2.82
N ILE A 31 3.04 -1.83 -2.44
CA ILE A 31 2.02 -2.81 -2.85
C ILE A 31 1.32 -3.39 -1.63
N SER A 32 0.00 -3.20 -1.54
CA SER A 32 -0.85 -3.74 -0.49
C SER A 32 -2.18 -4.21 -1.07
N VAL A 33 -2.25 -5.46 -1.52
CA VAL A 33 -3.42 -5.99 -2.23
C VAL A 33 -4.08 -7.15 -1.50
N SER A 34 -5.41 -7.10 -1.45
CA SER A 34 -6.23 -8.21 -0.98
C SER A 34 -6.43 -9.23 -2.11
N ASP A 35 -6.88 -8.76 -3.26
CA ASP A 35 -6.95 -9.50 -4.52
C ASP A 35 -5.58 -9.52 -5.20
N LYS A 36 -5.03 -10.72 -5.39
CA LYS A 36 -3.68 -10.95 -5.92
C LYS A 36 -3.69 -11.27 -7.42
N THR A 37 -4.82 -11.10 -8.09
CA THR A 37 -4.92 -11.23 -9.54
C THR A 37 -3.85 -10.37 -10.21
N GLY A 38 -3.00 -10.97 -11.04
CA GLY A 38 -1.94 -10.26 -11.76
C GLY A 38 -0.77 -9.74 -10.90
N LEU A 39 -0.70 -10.09 -9.61
CA LEU A 39 0.31 -9.55 -8.68
C LEU A 39 1.75 -9.84 -9.12
N ILE A 40 2.03 -11.06 -9.58
CA ILE A 40 3.40 -11.49 -9.90
C ILE A 40 3.92 -10.79 -11.16
N PRO A 41 3.21 -10.79 -12.31
CA PRO A 41 3.63 -10.00 -13.48
C PRO A 41 3.77 -8.50 -13.18
N LEU A 42 2.90 -7.96 -12.32
CA LEU A 42 3.02 -6.58 -11.86
C LEU A 42 4.32 -6.33 -11.10
N ALA A 43 4.64 -7.16 -10.11
CA ALA A 43 5.85 -7.03 -9.30
C ALA A 43 7.11 -7.11 -10.17
N GLU A 44 7.18 -8.08 -11.09
CA GLU A 44 8.29 -8.22 -12.05
C GLU A 44 8.42 -6.98 -12.94
N GLY A 45 7.30 -6.48 -13.45
CA GLY A 45 7.27 -5.30 -14.30
C GLY A 45 7.74 -4.04 -13.58
N LEU A 46 7.32 -3.83 -12.33
CA LEU A 46 7.75 -2.69 -11.50
C LEU A 46 9.25 -2.74 -11.21
N VAL A 47 9.79 -3.91 -10.85
CA VAL A 47 11.24 -4.10 -10.65
C VAL A 47 12.00 -3.84 -11.95
N SER A 48 11.50 -4.35 -13.08
CA SER A 48 12.10 -4.14 -14.41
C SER A 48 12.11 -2.66 -14.82
N SER A 49 11.19 -1.85 -14.26
CA SER A 49 11.16 -0.40 -14.42
C SER A 49 12.05 0.35 -13.43
N GLY A 50 12.88 -0.35 -12.65
CA GLY A 50 13.84 0.24 -11.72
C GLY A 50 13.25 0.64 -10.37
N LEU A 51 12.04 0.20 -10.04
CA LEU A 51 11.39 0.51 -8.76
C LEU A 51 11.76 -0.51 -7.69
N VAL A 52 11.94 -0.02 -6.46
CA VAL A 52 12.14 -0.88 -5.29
C VAL A 52 10.79 -1.24 -4.70
N LEU A 53 10.50 -2.54 -4.56
CA LEU A 53 9.21 -2.99 -4.04
C LEU A 53 9.19 -2.94 -2.53
N VAL A 54 8.11 -2.38 -1.99
CA VAL A 54 7.78 -2.43 -0.57
C VAL A 54 6.37 -2.98 -0.43
N ALA A 55 6.19 -4.04 0.35
CA ALA A 55 4.88 -4.66 0.57
C ALA A 55 4.69 -5.06 2.04
N SER A 56 3.49 -5.47 2.43
CA SER A 56 3.24 -5.96 3.79
C SER A 56 2.48 -7.29 3.82
N GLY A 57 2.75 -8.07 4.86
CA GLY A 57 2.03 -9.29 5.20
C GLY A 57 1.91 -10.26 4.02
N GLY A 58 0.69 -10.71 3.75
CA GLY A 58 0.43 -11.68 2.68
C GLY A 58 0.77 -11.20 1.26
N THR A 59 0.92 -9.89 1.02
CA THR A 59 1.39 -9.38 -0.28
C THR A 59 2.88 -9.59 -0.44
N ALA A 60 3.68 -9.18 0.56
CA ALA A 60 5.13 -9.37 0.56
C ALA A 60 5.49 -10.86 0.46
N LYS A 61 4.81 -11.70 1.23
CA LYS A 61 4.99 -13.15 1.17
C LYS A 61 4.74 -13.71 -0.23
N ALA A 62 3.61 -13.36 -0.85
CA ALA A 62 3.26 -13.88 -2.18
C ALA A 62 4.28 -13.50 -3.25
N ILE A 63 4.82 -12.28 -3.20
CA ILE A 63 5.87 -11.81 -4.11
C ILE A 63 7.18 -12.58 -3.85
N ARG A 64 7.59 -12.69 -2.58
CA ARG A 64 8.83 -13.35 -2.18
C ARG A 64 8.85 -14.85 -2.47
N ASP A 65 7.70 -15.52 -2.35
CA ASP A 65 7.55 -16.95 -2.68
C ASP A 65 7.87 -17.23 -4.17
N HIS A 66 7.83 -16.22 -5.05
CA HIS A 66 8.19 -16.31 -6.46
C HIS A 66 9.63 -15.83 -6.75
N GLY A 67 10.45 -15.62 -5.72
CA GLY A 67 11.86 -15.22 -5.86
C GLY A 67 12.09 -13.76 -6.23
N ILE A 68 11.05 -12.91 -6.16
CA ILE A 68 11.16 -11.48 -6.45
C ILE A 68 11.57 -10.74 -5.18
N ASN A 69 12.58 -9.86 -5.28
CA ASN A 69 13.01 -9.06 -4.14
C ASN A 69 11.93 -8.06 -3.74
N VAL A 70 11.60 -8.02 -2.45
CA VAL A 70 10.60 -7.14 -1.88
C VAL A 70 10.92 -6.88 -0.40
N HIS A 71 10.96 -5.61 -0.05
CA HIS A 71 11.11 -5.16 1.33
C HIS A 71 9.76 -5.20 2.05
N ASP A 72 9.79 -5.49 3.34
CA ASP A 72 8.63 -5.34 4.19
C ASP A 72 8.43 -3.86 4.53
N VAL A 73 7.18 -3.42 4.72
CA VAL A 73 6.90 -2.04 5.17
C VAL A 73 7.66 -1.71 6.47
N ALA A 74 7.85 -2.69 7.34
CA ALA A 74 8.65 -2.55 8.56
C ALA A 74 10.10 -2.13 8.29
N ASP A 75 10.67 -2.50 7.13
CA ASP A 75 12.03 -2.12 6.75
C ASP A 75 12.16 -0.63 6.49
N ILE A 76 11.11 0.03 6.00
CA ILE A 76 11.12 1.48 5.76
C ILE A 76 10.60 2.28 6.95
N THR A 77 9.69 1.72 7.76
CA THR A 77 9.18 2.42 8.95
C THR A 77 10.12 2.28 10.14
N LYS A 78 10.97 1.25 10.15
CA LYS A 78 11.76 0.82 11.31
C LYS A 78 10.89 0.56 12.55
N PHE A 79 9.61 0.26 12.33
CA PHE A 79 8.62 0.07 13.38
C PHE A 79 8.04 -1.34 13.26
N PRO A 80 8.01 -2.12 14.36
CA PRO A 80 7.53 -3.50 14.32
C PRO A 80 6.02 -3.55 14.04
N GLU A 81 5.57 -4.67 13.48
CA GLU A 81 4.13 -4.92 13.37
C GLU A 81 3.50 -5.05 14.77
N MET A 82 2.38 -4.36 14.97
CA MET A 82 1.63 -4.39 16.24
C MET A 82 0.12 -4.35 15.98
N LEU A 83 -0.66 -4.67 17.02
CA LEU A 83 -2.13 -4.67 16.98
C LEU A 83 -2.71 -5.52 15.84
N GLY A 84 -2.14 -6.71 15.61
CA GLY A 84 -2.58 -7.61 14.53
C GLY A 84 -2.45 -7.02 13.13
N GLY A 85 -1.51 -6.10 12.91
CA GLY A 85 -1.26 -5.48 11.60
C GLY A 85 -2.14 -4.27 11.28
N ARG A 86 -2.98 -3.81 12.21
CA ARG A 86 -3.93 -2.69 12.03
C ARG A 86 -3.27 -1.35 11.71
N VAL A 87 -2.02 -1.14 12.13
CA VAL A 87 -1.31 0.15 12.01
C VAL A 87 -0.02 0.05 11.18
N LYS A 88 0.15 -1.02 10.41
CA LYS A 88 1.40 -1.33 9.70
C LYS A 88 1.87 -0.25 8.72
N THR A 89 0.95 0.44 8.03
CA THR A 89 1.28 1.45 7.01
C THR A 89 1.05 2.88 7.46
N LEU A 90 0.48 3.10 8.65
CA LEU A 90 0.10 4.41 9.17
C LEU A 90 1.31 5.13 9.78
N HIS A 91 2.33 5.39 8.96
CA HIS A 91 3.62 5.91 9.40
C HIS A 91 4.13 7.05 8.50
N PRO A 92 4.83 8.07 9.04
CA PRO A 92 5.43 9.15 8.24
C PRO A 92 6.38 8.66 7.14
N ALA A 93 7.16 7.60 7.37
CA ALA A 93 8.04 7.05 6.33
C ALA A 93 7.27 6.54 5.10
N VAL A 94 6.02 6.09 5.28
CA VAL A 94 5.13 5.68 4.17
C VAL A 94 4.47 6.90 3.54
N HIS A 95 3.77 7.68 4.36
CA HIS A 95 2.93 8.77 3.85
C HIS A 95 3.72 10.01 3.44
N GLY A 96 4.88 10.27 4.03
CA GLY A 96 5.83 11.29 3.60
C GLY A 96 6.36 11.00 2.20
N GLY A 97 6.80 9.77 1.94
CA GLY A 97 7.23 9.34 0.60
C GLY A 97 6.12 9.44 -0.46
N ILE A 98 4.86 9.20 -0.08
CA ILE A 98 3.70 9.35 -0.97
C ILE A 98 3.33 10.82 -1.18
N LEU A 99 3.28 11.64 -0.12
CA LEU A 99 2.68 12.98 -0.15
C LEU A 99 3.67 14.11 -0.43
N ALA A 100 4.98 13.87 -0.30
CA ALA A 100 5.99 14.86 -0.60
C ALA A 100 5.84 15.34 -2.06
N ARG A 101 5.90 16.66 -2.22
CA ARG A 101 5.87 17.31 -3.54
C ARG A 101 7.28 17.34 -4.12
N ASP A 102 7.36 17.64 -5.40
CA ASP A 102 8.63 17.95 -6.04
C ASP A 102 9.01 19.42 -5.75
N SER A 103 9.27 19.73 -4.49
CA SER A 103 9.74 21.03 -4.04
C SER A 103 10.99 20.88 -3.17
N GLU A 104 11.87 21.87 -3.22
CA GLU A 104 13.12 21.88 -2.46
C GLU A 104 12.90 21.67 -0.96
N SER A 105 11.84 22.29 -0.41
CA SER A 105 11.46 22.12 1.00
C SER A 105 11.15 20.67 1.36
N ASP A 106 10.33 20.00 0.54
CA ASP A 106 9.85 18.65 0.83
C ASP A 106 10.98 17.64 0.59
N ARG A 107 11.83 17.86 -0.42
CA ARG A 107 13.05 17.06 -0.66
C ARG A 107 13.99 17.11 0.54
N LYS A 108 14.21 18.29 1.12
CA LYS A 108 15.04 18.46 2.31
C LYS A 108 14.46 17.76 3.54
N ASP A 109 13.14 17.82 3.72
CA ASP A 109 12.47 17.11 4.81
C ASP A 109 12.62 15.58 4.65
N LEU A 110 12.44 15.07 3.42
CA LEU A 110 12.64 13.66 3.11
C LEU A 110 14.08 13.21 3.38
N GLU A 111 15.07 13.95 2.91
CA GLU A 111 16.50 13.66 3.15
C GLU A 111 16.83 13.67 4.64
N THR A 112 16.37 14.69 5.37
CA THR A 112 16.61 14.84 6.82
C THR A 112 16.09 13.62 7.60
N HIS A 113 14.99 13.03 7.14
CA HIS A 113 14.35 11.89 7.79
C HIS A 113 14.66 10.54 7.14
N ASN A 114 15.56 10.48 6.14
CA ASN A 114 15.88 9.28 5.36
C ASN A 114 14.64 8.59 4.77
N ILE A 115 13.72 9.38 4.21
CA ILE A 115 12.49 8.89 3.59
C ILE A 115 12.62 8.95 2.08
N SER A 116 12.52 7.80 1.40
CA SER A 116 12.53 7.75 -0.06
C SER A 116 11.19 8.19 -0.66
N PHE A 117 11.22 8.79 -1.85
CA PHE A 117 10.02 9.04 -2.63
C PHE A 117 9.32 7.73 -3.02
N VAL A 118 7.98 7.74 -3.00
CA VAL A 118 7.13 6.66 -3.52
C VAL A 118 6.51 7.13 -4.83
N SER A 119 6.77 6.44 -5.94
CA SER A 119 6.24 6.81 -7.27
C SER A 119 4.99 6.02 -7.66
N VAL A 120 4.83 4.81 -7.13
CA VAL A 120 3.70 3.94 -7.41
C VAL A 120 3.09 3.41 -6.11
N VAL A 121 1.77 3.45 -6.02
CA VAL A 121 1.00 2.81 -4.94
C VAL A 121 -0.03 1.89 -5.57
N VAL A 122 0.12 0.59 -5.31
CA VAL A 122 -0.82 -0.46 -5.74
C VAL A 122 -1.58 -0.92 -4.51
N CYS A 123 -2.88 -0.67 -4.46
CA CYS A 123 -3.68 -1.07 -3.31
C CYS A 123 -5.10 -1.44 -3.72
N ASN A 124 -5.57 -2.62 -3.33
CA ASN A 124 -6.97 -2.97 -3.47
C ASN A 124 -7.50 -3.49 -2.13
N LEU A 125 -8.69 -2.99 -1.77
CA LEU A 125 -9.31 -3.24 -0.48
C LEU A 125 -10.09 -4.56 -0.54
N TYR A 126 -10.09 -5.30 0.56
CA TYR A 126 -10.93 -6.48 0.69
C TYR A 126 -12.41 -6.07 0.45
N PRO A 127 -13.18 -6.85 -0.33
CA PRO A 127 -14.57 -6.50 -0.61
C PRO A 127 -15.42 -6.63 0.65
N PHE A 128 -15.49 -5.56 1.45
CA PHE A 128 -16.29 -5.47 2.68
C PHE A 128 -17.74 -5.92 2.49
N LYS A 129 -18.32 -5.62 1.31
CA LYS A 129 -19.66 -6.06 0.93
C LYS A 129 -19.80 -7.59 0.99
N LYS A 130 -18.76 -8.34 0.59
CA LYS A 130 -18.79 -9.80 0.70
C LYS A 130 -18.84 -10.23 2.16
N THR A 131 -18.03 -9.64 3.05
CA THR A 131 -18.04 -9.95 4.49
C THR A 131 -19.44 -9.82 5.09
N VAL A 132 -20.07 -8.68 4.91
CA VAL A 132 -21.37 -8.36 5.54
C VAL A 132 -22.56 -9.04 4.86
N GLN A 133 -22.36 -9.64 3.68
CA GLN A 133 -23.39 -10.44 3.00
C GLN A 133 -23.43 -11.89 3.48
N HIS A 134 -22.44 -12.33 4.27
CA HIS A 134 -22.49 -13.65 4.89
C HIS A 134 -23.58 -13.63 5.97
N THR A 135 -24.50 -14.60 5.92
CA THR A 135 -25.69 -14.67 6.79
C THR A 135 -25.38 -14.68 8.28
N ASN A 136 -24.13 -14.98 8.67
CA ASN A 136 -23.69 -15.09 10.06
C ASN A 136 -22.61 -14.06 10.44
N CYS A 137 -22.35 -13.03 9.62
CA CYS A 137 -21.36 -12.02 9.96
C CYS A 137 -21.80 -11.25 11.22
N SER A 138 -21.01 -11.34 12.29
CA SER A 138 -21.28 -10.54 13.50
C SER A 138 -20.88 -9.08 13.28
N VAL A 139 -21.31 -8.20 14.18
CA VAL A 139 -20.90 -6.78 14.13
C VAL A 139 -19.40 -6.64 14.41
N GLU A 140 -18.88 -7.44 15.33
CA GLU A 140 -17.46 -7.50 15.67
C GLU A 140 -16.63 -7.94 14.46
N GLU A 141 -17.08 -8.98 13.74
CA GLU A 141 -16.43 -9.45 12.52
C GLU A 141 -16.47 -8.37 11.42
N ALA A 142 -17.59 -7.67 11.26
CA ALA A 142 -17.68 -6.56 10.33
C ALA A 142 -16.70 -5.43 10.71
N VAL A 143 -16.64 -5.05 12.00
CA VAL A 143 -15.75 -3.99 12.50
C VAL A 143 -14.27 -4.35 12.34
N GLU A 144 -13.88 -5.60 12.55
CA GLU A 144 -12.49 -6.06 12.36
C GLU A 144 -12.04 -5.93 10.89
N ASN A 145 -12.97 -6.11 9.94
CA ASN A 145 -12.69 -6.05 8.51
C ASN A 145 -12.70 -4.63 7.93
N ILE A 146 -12.77 -3.59 8.77
CA ILE A 146 -12.64 -2.20 8.33
C ILE A 146 -11.17 -1.87 8.03
N ASP A 147 -10.86 -1.72 6.74
CA ASP A 147 -9.50 -1.36 6.31
C ASP A 147 -9.25 0.15 6.45
N ILE A 148 -8.39 0.54 7.41
CA ILE A 148 -7.96 1.93 7.62
C ILE A 148 -6.71 2.25 6.78
N GLY A 149 -5.72 1.37 6.81
CA GLY A 149 -4.42 1.58 6.18
C GLY A 149 -4.53 1.64 4.66
N GLY A 150 -5.24 0.69 4.03
CA GLY A 150 -5.43 0.65 2.59
C GLY A 150 -6.17 1.87 2.06
N VAL A 151 -7.21 2.33 2.76
CA VAL A 151 -7.95 3.56 2.40
C VAL A 151 -7.03 4.78 2.47
N THR A 152 -6.19 4.86 3.49
CA THR A 152 -5.28 6.00 3.66
C THR A 152 -4.17 6.00 2.59
N LEU A 153 -3.64 4.83 2.21
CA LEU A 153 -2.69 4.69 1.11
C LEU A 153 -3.27 5.19 -0.21
N LEU A 154 -4.48 4.72 -0.55
CA LEU A 154 -5.17 5.09 -1.79
C LEU A 154 -5.43 6.60 -1.86
N ARG A 155 -6.03 7.17 -0.82
CA ARG A 155 -6.35 8.61 -0.77
C ARG A 155 -5.11 9.49 -0.80
N ALA A 156 -4.03 9.09 -0.11
CA ALA A 156 -2.77 9.83 -0.13
C ALA A 156 -2.15 9.84 -1.53
N ALA A 157 -2.13 8.70 -2.21
CA ALA A 157 -1.57 8.57 -3.55
C ALA A 157 -2.41 9.33 -4.59
N ALA A 158 -3.74 9.23 -4.52
CA ALA A 158 -4.64 9.98 -5.40
C ALA A 158 -4.54 11.49 -5.19
N LYS A 159 -4.38 11.96 -3.95
CA LYS A 159 -4.13 13.37 -3.64
C LYS A 159 -2.87 13.89 -4.33
N ASN A 160 -1.79 13.09 -4.34
CA ASN A 160 -0.50 13.49 -4.92
C ASN A 160 -0.27 12.95 -6.33
N HIS A 161 -1.33 12.84 -7.14
CA HIS A 161 -1.27 12.31 -8.51
C HIS A 161 -0.41 13.13 -9.47
N GLU A 162 -0.01 14.35 -9.10
CA GLU A 162 0.97 15.11 -9.89
C GLU A 162 2.28 14.31 -10.03
N ARG A 163 2.65 13.53 -9.01
CA ARG A 163 3.86 12.69 -8.98
C ARG A 163 3.58 11.19 -8.87
N VAL A 164 2.54 10.77 -8.14
CA VAL A 164 2.32 9.37 -7.76
C VAL A 164 1.27 8.70 -8.65
N SER A 165 1.56 7.49 -9.12
CA SER A 165 0.57 6.63 -9.81
C SER A 165 -0.14 5.74 -8.80
N VAL A 166 -1.44 5.98 -8.58
CA VAL A 166 -2.29 5.15 -7.73
C VAL A 166 -3.01 4.08 -8.55
N ILE A 167 -2.96 2.82 -8.14
CA ILE A 167 -3.53 1.71 -8.92
C ILE A 167 -4.36 0.84 -7.98
N CYS A 168 -5.67 0.81 -8.22
CA CYS A 168 -6.63 0.12 -7.35
C CYS A 168 -7.35 -1.07 -7.98
N ASP A 169 -7.08 -1.34 -9.26
CA ASP A 169 -7.77 -2.33 -10.07
C ASP A 169 -6.75 -3.12 -10.91
N PRO A 170 -6.70 -4.46 -10.81
CA PRO A 170 -5.81 -5.29 -11.62
C PRO A 170 -5.95 -5.09 -13.13
N ALA A 171 -7.11 -4.65 -13.62
CA ALA A 171 -7.32 -4.35 -15.04
C ALA A 171 -6.43 -3.22 -15.59
N ASP A 172 -5.82 -2.40 -14.71
CA ASP A 172 -4.94 -1.30 -15.12
C ASP A 172 -3.46 -1.70 -15.18
N TYR A 173 -3.08 -2.90 -14.72
CA TYR A 173 -1.67 -3.29 -14.55
C TYR A 173 -0.89 -3.25 -15.87
N ASP A 174 -1.41 -3.88 -16.93
CA ASP A 174 -0.71 -3.96 -18.22
C ASP A 174 -0.45 -2.59 -18.83
N ASN A 175 -1.45 -1.69 -18.76
CA ASN A 175 -1.33 -0.34 -19.27
C ASN A 175 -0.24 0.45 -18.53
N ILE A 176 -0.20 0.32 -17.19
CA ILE A 176 0.81 1.02 -16.39
C ILE A 176 2.21 0.48 -16.66
N LEU A 177 2.37 -0.84 -16.73
CA LEU A 177 3.66 -1.44 -17.03
C LEU A 177 4.17 -1.00 -18.41
N SER A 178 3.28 -0.89 -19.40
CA SER A 178 3.63 -0.38 -20.72
C SER A 178 4.13 1.07 -20.68
N GLU A 179 3.48 1.94 -19.90
CA GLU A 179 3.89 3.33 -19.75
C GLU A 179 5.22 3.45 -18.97
N LEU A 180 5.39 2.70 -17.89
CA LEU A 180 6.63 2.68 -17.12
C LEU A 180 7.82 2.21 -17.97
N LYS A 181 7.63 1.20 -18.83
CA LYS A 181 8.64 0.78 -19.82
C LYS A 181 8.97 1.86 -20.85
N SER A 182 8.03 2.77 -21.12
CA SER A 182 8.17 3.83 -22.13
C SER A 182 8.70 5.15 -21.55
N GLY A 183 9.16 5.16 -20.29
CA GLY A 183 9.75 6.34 -19.65
C GLY A 183 8.90 6.95 -18.53
N GLY A 184 7.79 6.30 -18.14
CA GLY A 184 6.96 6.72 -17.00
C GLY A 184 5.51 7.00 -17.39
N THR A 185 4.64 7.15 -16.38
CA THR A 185 3.24 7.50 -16.60
C THR A 185 3.10 8.97 -16.99
N THR A 186 2.09 9.29 -17.80
CA THR A 186 1.75 10.69 -18.10
C THR A 186 0.97 11.33 -16.96
N ARG A 187 0.91 12.67 -16.94
CA ARG A 187 0.09 13.41 -15.97
C ARG A 187 -1.38 13.06 -16.11
N GLU A 188 -1.87 12.97 -17.34
CA GLU A 188 -3.25 12.64 -17.68
C GLU A 188 -3.60 11.22 -17.19
N ARG A 189 -2.67 10.26 -17.33
CA ARG A 189 -2.86 8.92 -16.77
C ARG A 189 -3.01 8.96 -15.26
N ARG A 190 -2.10 9.65 -14.55
CA ARG A 190 -2.16 9.73 -13.09
C ARG A 190 -3.44 10.42 -12.61
N GLN A 191 -3.89 11.47 -13.29
CA GLN A 191 -5.17 12.12 -13.03
C GLN A 191 -6.36 11.16 -13.21
N LEU A 192 -6.39 10.42 -14.32
CA LEU A 192 -7.45 9.44 -14.58
C LEU A 192 -7.50 8.35 -13.49
N LEU A 193 -6.34 7.83 -13.10
CA LEU A 193 -6.22 6.84 -12.06
C LEU A 193 -6.67 7.37 -10.69
N ALA A 194 -6.31 8.61 -10.35
CA ALA A 194 -6.74 9.26 -9.12
C ALA A 194 -8.27 9.47 -9.11
N LEU A 195 -8.86 9.91 -10.23
CA LEU A 195 -10.31 10.03 -10.36
C LEU A 195 -11.01 8.67 -10.23
N LYS A 196 -10.45 7.61 -10.85
CA LYS A 196 -10.97 6.25 -10.73
C LYS A 196 -10.93 5.77 -9.28
N GLU A 197 -9.80 5.96 -8.59
CA GLU A 197 -9.65 5.64 -7.17
C GLU A 197 -10.69 6.40 -6.33
N THR A 198 -10.76 7.71 -6.47
CA THR A 198 -11.64 8.56 -5.64
C THR A 198 -13.12 8.21 -5.88
N PHE A 199 -13.50 7.90 -7.12
CA PHE A 199 -14.83 7.40 -7.42
C PHE A 199 -15.12 6.05 -6.73
N GLN A 200 -14.16 5.13 -6.74
CA GLN A 200 -14.29 3.85 -6.04
C GLN A 200 -14.35 4.02 -4.52
N ASP A 201 -13.55 4.91 -3.94
CA ASP A 201 -13.54 5.22 -2.51
C ASP A 201 -14.89 5.77 -2.05
N ILE A 202 -15.43 6.77 -2.76
CA ILE A 202 -16.77 7.32 -2.48
C ILE A 202 -17.85 6.23 -2.58
N ARG A 203 -17.78 5.38 -3.62
CA ARG A 203 -18.74 4.28 -3.80
C ARG A 203 -18.67 3.27 -2.65
N LYS A 204 -17.45 2.87 -2.24
CA LYS A 204 -17.22 1.94 -1.12
C LYS A 204 -17.66 2.55 0.21
N SER A 205 -17.30 3.80 0.46
CA SER A 205 -17.70 4.56 1.65
C SER A 205 -19.22 4.66 1.78
N LYS A 206 -19.94 4.92 0.68
CA LYS A 206 -21.42 4.94 0.68
C LYS A 206 -22.01 3.58 1.05
N ILE A 207 -21.47 2.49 0.47
CA ILE A 207 -21.89 1.12 0.79
C ILE A 207 -21.62 0.83 2.27
N PHE A 208 -20.43 1.17 2.75
CA PHE A 208 -20.02 0.99 4.13
C PHE A 208 -20.96 1.72 5.09
N GLN A 209 -21.16 3.03 4.90
CA GLN A 209 -22.07 3.84 5.72
C GLN A 209 -23.49 3.29 5.73
N THR A 210 -24.02 2.90 4.56
CA THR A 210 -25.38 2.35 4.45
C THR A 210 -25.49 1.00 5.17
N THR A 211 -24.47 0.16 5.06
CA THR A 211 -24.46 -1.17 5.71
C THR A 211 -24.35 -1.02 7.22
N VAL A 212 -23.37 -0.24 7.70
CA VAL A 212 -23.18 0.02 9.14
C VAL A 212 -24.43 0.67 9.73
N PHE A 213 -25.01 1.65 9.04
CA PHE A 213 -26.27 2.28 9.45
C PHE A 213 -27.38 1.24 9.58
N SER A 214 -27.55 0.34 8.61
CA SER A 214 -28.54 -0.73 8.68
C SER A 214 -28.33 -1.65 9.88
N VAL A 215 -27.08 -2.07 10.13
CA VAL A 215 -26.73 -2.96 11.26
C VAL A 215 -26.98 -2.27 12.60
N LEU A 216 -26.52 -1.04 12.76
CA LEU A 216 -26.74 -0.26 13.98
C LEU A 216 -28.23 -0.01 14.23
N ASN A 217 -29.00 0.28 13.18
CA ASN A 217 -30.44 0.50 13.30
C ASN A 217 -31.17 -0.80 13.72
N SER A 218 -30.79 -1.95 13.17
CA SER A 218 -31.33 -3.25 13.60
C SER A 218 -31.01 -3.57 15.07
N LEU A 219 -29.79 -3.25 15.53
CA LEU A 219 -29.42 -3.41 16.94
C LEU A 219 -30.23 -2.49 17.85
N ILE A 220 -30.39 -1.21 17.48
CA ILE A 220 -31.19 -0.25 18.25
C ILE A 220 -32.64 -0.75 18.38
N MET A 221 -33.25 -1.22 17.29
CA MET A 221 -34.60 -1.78 17.33
C MET A 221 -34.70 -3.01 18.25
N TYR A 222 -33.71 -3.91 18.20
CA TYR A 222 -33.65 -5.07 19.08
C TYR A 222 -33.67 -4.66 20.56
N PHE A 223 -32.84 -3.69 20.96
CA PHE A 223 -32.78 -3.21 22.34
C PHE A 223 -33.96 -2.33 22.78
N GLN A 224 -34.79 -1.84 21.85
CA GLN A 224 -36.01 -1.09 22.17
C GLN A 224 -37.24 -2.00 22.33
N THR A 225 -37.14 -3.27 21.95
CA THR A 225 -38.24 -4.25 22.02
C THR A 225 -38.20 -5.08 23.31
N TYR A 226 -37.19 -4.87 24.16
CA TYR A 226 -37.00 -5.44 25.50
C TYR A 226 -36.77 -4.33 26.52
#